data_AF-A0A366EL80-F1
#
_entry.id   AF-A0A366EL80-F1
#
_cell.length_a   1.000
_cell.length_b   1.000
_cell.length_c   1.000
_cell.angle_alpha   90.00
_cell.angle_beta   90.00
_cell.angle_gamma   90.00
#
_symmetry.space_group_name_H-M   'P 1'
#
loop_
_entity.id
_entity.type
_entity.pdbx_description
1 polymer ?
#
loop_
_entity_poly.entity_id
_entity_poly.type
_entity_poly.pdbx_seq_one_letter_code
_entity_poly.pdbx_strand_id
1 'polypeptide(L)'
;MPNRAAILNLPLDAYKKYESLVEAGFVRAAKFLHRLHIFRVFDLRYQSQVVPLAAILADLGDACEHETNHAKLVRWYWNGVFGELYGSTVESRIGRDFLEVPPWIRGGELPTTIQESTFRPDRLKTMRMRLSAAYKGVNALLMSVGAIDWRSGQKFDHTIFFGEAVDIHHIFPKEWCLKQDLKPEVFDSIINKTPLAYRTNRIIGGAAPSAYLAKMEAGGAESPAIDQAVLDSHLRSHLIEPDLLRADAFELFMQDRQTRLLRLIEDATGQKIRRDTESGVGVGADAETDDETMESELTMEPAE
;
A
#
# COMPACT_ATOMS: atom_id res chain seq x y z
N MET A 1 -23.32 19.23 7.54
CA MET A 1 -22.63 18.02 7.02
C MET A 1 -23.67 17.10 6.42
N PRO A 2 -23.41 16.43 5.29
CA PRO A 2 -24.34 15.47 4.73
C PRO A 2 -24.62 14.39 5.78
N ASN A 3 -25.91 14.12 6.02
CA ASN A 3 -26.38 13.00 6.82
C ASN A 3 -27.36 12.20 5.95
N ARG A 4 -27.69 10.97 6.38
CA ARG A 4 -28.61 10.09 5.63
C ARG A 4 -29.92 10.77 5.20
N ALA A 5 -30.46 11.66 6.05
CA ALA A 5 -31.68 12.42 5.74
C ALA A 5 -31.48 13.45 4.61
N ALA A 6 -30.31 14.06 4.49
CA ALA A 6 -29.98 14.97 3.39
C ALA A 6 -29.86 14.23 2.03
N ILE A 7 -29.34 12.99 2.03
CA ILE A 7 -29.24 12.17 0.82
C ILE A 7 -30.64 11.74 0.34
N LEU A 8 -31.50 11.31 1.27
CA LEU A 8 -32.87 10.89 0.94
C LEU A 8 -33.75 12.04 0.44
N ASN A 9 -33.39 13.29 0.77
CA ASN A 9 -34.10 14.49 0.32
C ASN A 9 -33.40 15.19 -0.86
N LEU A 10 -32.44 14.54 -1.54
CA LEU A 10 -31.74 15.14 -2.67
C LEU A 10 -32.73 15.46 -3.81
N PRO A 11 -32.94 16.74 -4.16
CA PRO A 11 -33.85 17.10 -5.23
C PRO A 11 -33.37 16.57 -6.59
N LEU A 12 -34.31 16.11 -7.44
CA LEU A 12 -33.98 15.55 -8.75
C LEU A 12 -33.24 16.55 -9.65
N ASP A 13 -33.61 17.83 -9.59
CA ASP A 13 -32.94 18.90 -10.32
C ASP A 13 -31.49 19.10 -9.85
N ALA A 14 -31.24 19.00 -8.54
CA ALA A 14 -29.88 19.01 -8.00
C ALA A 14 -29.08 17.79 -8.46
N TYR A 15 -29.67 16.59 -8.44
CA TYR A 15 -29.02 15.39 -8.97
C TYR A 15 -28.63 15.56 -10.45
N LYS A 16 -29.60 15.91 -11.31
CA LYS A 16 -29.38 16.12 -12.75
C LYS A 16 -28.35 17.19 -13.04
N LYS A 17 -28.23 18.20 -12.18
CA LYS A 17 -27.22 19.25 -12.31
C LYS A 17 -25.80 18.74 -12.11
N TYR A 18 -25.59 17.76 -11.22
CA TYR A 18 -24.26 17.31 -10.83
C TYR A 18 -23.89 15.91 -11.33
N GLU A 19 -24.82 15.12 -11.88
CA GLU A 19 -24.58 13.72 -12.30
C GLU A 19 -23.33 13.56 -13.18
N SER A 20 -23.23 14.35 -14.26
CA SER A 20 -22.10 14.25 -15.19
C SER A 20 -20.78 14.71 -14.58
N LEU A 21 -20.85 15.67 -13.64
CA LEU A 21 -19.66 16.16 -12.93
C LEU A 21 -19.12 15.10 -11.97
N VAL A 22 -20.03 14.40 -11.28
CA VAL A 22 -19.69 13.28 -10.38
C VAL A 22 -19.11 12.11 -11.17
N GLU A 23 -19.71 11.72 -12.29
CA GLU A 23 -19.19 10.68 -13.18
C GLU A 23 -17.77 11.01 -13.67
N ALA A 24 -17.56 12.24 -14.16
CA ALA A 24 -16.24 12.70 -14.57
C ALA A 24 -15.24 12.72 -13.40
N GLY A 25 -15.70 13.05 -12.18
CA GLY A 25 -14.91 12.97 -10.96
C GLY A 25 -14.40 11.55 -10.67
N PHE A 26 -15.26 10.54 -10.79
CA PHE A 26 -14.86 9.13 -10.61
C PHE A 26 -13.90 8.65 -11.70
N VAL A 27 -14.09 9.06 -12.95
CA VAL A 27 -13.14 8.77 -14.03
C VAL A 27 -11.77 9.40 -13.74
N ARG A 28 -11.73 10.64 -13.25
CA ARG A 28 -10.49 11.29 -12.81
C ARG A 28 -9.87 10.58 -11.61
N ALA A 29 -10.68 10.12 -10.64
CA ALA A 29 -10.21 9.37 -9.49
C ALA A 29 -9.54 8.05 -9.91
N ALA A 30 -10.12 7.33 -10.88
CA ALA A 30 -9.50 6.12 -11.44
C ALA A 30 -8.13 6.43 -12.07
N LYS A 31 -8.01 7.50 -12.87
CA LYS A 31 -6.72 7.94 -13.43
C LYS A 31 -5.70 8.31 -12.35
N PHE A 32 -6.14 9.01 -11.30
CA PHE A 32 -5.31 9.37 -10.15
C PHE A 32 -4.78 8.12 -9.43
N LEU A 33 -5.65 7.16 -9.13
CA LEU A 33 -5.27 5.91 -8.46
C LEU A 33 -4.32 5.07 -9.32
N HIS A 34 -4.52 5.04 -10.64
CA HIS A 34 -3.61 4.38 -11.57
C HIS A 34 -2.20 4.99 -11.55
N ARG A 35 -2.07 6.31 -11.40
CA ARG A 35 -0.76 6.98 -11.21
C ARG A 35 -0.10 6.61 -9.88
N LEU A 36 -0.88 6.16 -8.90
CA LEU A 36 -0.41 5.67 -7.61
C LEU A 36 -0.18 4.14 -7.60
N HIS A 37 -0.18 3.49 -8.77
CA HIS A 37 -0.04 2.05 -8.91
C HIS A 37 -1.15 1.25 -8.20
N ILE A 38 -2.36 1.81 -8.13
CA ILE A 38 -3.56 1.14 -7.62
C ILE A 38 -4.49 0.87 -8.81
N PHE A 39 -4.55 -0.38 -9.24
CA PHE A 39 -5.18 -0.77 -10.51
C PHE A 39 -6.56 -1.42 -10.33
N ARG A 40 -6.76 -2.18 -9.26
CA ARG A 40 -8.01 -2.93 -9.02
C ARG A 40 -8.70 -2.40 -7.78
N VAL A 41 -10.01 -2.58 -7.73
CA VAL A 41 -10.82 -2.28 -6.53
C VAL A 41 -10.31 -3.06 -5.32
N PHE A 42 -9.85 -4.29 -5.54
CA PHE A 42 -9.22 -5.11 -4.50
C PHE A 42 -7.95 -4.46 -3.92
N ASP A 43 -7.21 -3.65 -4.68
CA ASP A 43 -5.99 -2.98 -4.21
C ASP A 43 -6.31 -1.69 -3.43
N LEU A 44 -7.57 -1.23 -3.43
CA LEU A 44 -8.03 -0.14 -2.58
C LEU A 44 -8.25 -0.62 -1.15
N ARG A 45 -7.79 0.17 -0.17
CA ARG A 45 -8.26 0.00 1.21
C ARG A 45 -9.60 0.65 1.43
N TYR A 46 -9.64 1.97 1.31
CA TYR A 46 -10.80 2.77 1.67
C TYR A 46 -11.56 3.18 0.41
N GLN A 47 -12.49 2.33 -0.01
CA GLN A 47 -13.46 2.72 -1.04
C GLN A 47 -14.20 4.01 -0.63
N SER A 48 -14.40 4.21 0.68
CA SER A 48 -14.92 5.43 1.28
C SER A 48 -14.10 6.69 0.96
N GLN A 49 -12.77 6.61 0.84
CA GLN A 49 -11.92 7.75 0.48
C GLN A 49 -12.00 8.10 -1.02
N VAL A 50 -12.43 7.16 -1.86
CA VAL A 50 -12.64 7.41 -3.30
C VAL A 50 -13.76 8.43 -3.51
N VAL A 51 -14.77 8.46 -2.64
CA VAL A 51 -15.90 9.40 -2.72
C VAL A 51 -15.44 10.87 -2.61
N PRO A 52 -14.76 11.32 -1.53
CA PRO A 52 -14.25 12.68 -1.46
C PRO A 52 -13.19 12.94 -2.53
N LEU A 53 -12.34 11.96 -2.87
CA LEU A 53 -11.36 12.11 -3.96
C LEU A 53 -12.05 12.47 -5.29
N ALA A 54 -13.09 11.73 -5.68
CA ALA A 54 -13.85 11.97 -6.90
C ALA A 54 -14.52 13.36 -6.88
N ALA A 55 -15.14 13.73 -5.74
CA ALA A 55 -15.76 15.03 -5.59
C ALA A 55 -14.75 16.20 -5.66
N ILE A 56 -13.58 16.05 -5.01
CA ILE A 56 -12.50 17.04 -5.05
C ILE A 56 -11.95 17.19 -6.48
N LEU A 57 -11.69 16.07 -7.18
CA LEU A 57 -11.20 16.10 -8.56
C LEU A 57 -12.23 16.70 -9.53
N ALA A 58 -13.51 16.47 -9.28
CA ALA A 58 -14.60 17.11 -10.01
C ALA A 58 -14.61 18.65 -9.80
N ASP A 59 -14.44 19.14 -8.57
CA ASP A 59 -14.38 20.58 -8.25
C ASP A 59 -13.13 21.26 -8.83
N LEU A 60 -11.98 20.59 -8.77
CA LEU A 60 -10.73 21.13 -9.29
C LEU A 60 -10.69 21.17 -10.82
N GLY A 61 -11.43 20.28 -11.50
CA GLY A 61 -11.37 20.15 -12.95
C GLY A 61 -9.93 19.92 -13.41
N ASP A 62 -9.50 20.61 -14.46
CA ASP A 62 -8.18 20.41 -15.07
C ASP A 62 -7.02 20.91 -14.18
N ALA A 63 -7.31 21.70 -13.13
CA ALA A 63 -6.30 22.15 -12.18
C ALA A 63 -5.65 20.98 -11.43
N CYS A 64 -6.30 19.81 -11.33
CA CYS A 64 -5.71 18.63 -10.69
C CYS A 64 -4.55 18.02 -11.49
N GLU A 65 -4.43 18.33 -12.78
CA GLU A 65 -3.37 17.79 -13.65
C GLU A 65 -2.03 18.52 -13.47
N HIS A 66 -2.06 19.75 -12.94
CA HIS A 66 -0.84 20.49 -12.61
C HIS A 66 -0.05 19.79 -11.51
N GLU A 67 1.24 19.55 -11.72
CA GLU A 67 2.06 18.69 -10.86
C GLU A 67 2.07 19.12 -9.38
N THR A 68 2.13 20.43 -9.09
CA THR A 68 2.04 20.94 -7.71
C THR A 68 0.73 20.60 -7.02
N ASN A 69 -0.39 20.62 -7.75
CA ASN A 69 -1.71 20.31 -7.20
C ASN A 69 -1.87 18.79 -7.04
N HIS A 70 -1.36 18.03 -8.02
CA HIS A 70 -1.28 16.59 -7.96
C HIS A 70 -0.48 16.14 -6.72
N ALA A 71 0.70 16.69 -6.48
CA ALA A 71 1.51 16.35 -5.31
C ALA A 71 0.78 16.61 -3.98
N LYS A 72 0.01 17.70 -3.87
CA LYS A 72 -0.85 17.97 -2.71
C LYS A 72 -1.95 16.91 -2.56
N LEU A 73 -2.61 16.53 -3.65
CA LEU A 73 -3.63 15.47 -3.64
C LEU A 73 -3.04 14.12 -3.21
N VAL A 74 -1.87 13.76 -3.73
CA VAL A 74 -1.12 12.55 -3.34
C VAL A 74 -0.78 12.57 -1.85
N ARG A 75 -0.29 13.71 -1.35
CA ARG A 75 -0.02 13.88 0.09
C ARG A 75 -1.28 13.68 0.93
N TRP A 76 -2.39 14.33 0.59
CA TRP A 76 -3.66 14.15 1.30
C TRP A 76 -4.13 12.70 1.25
N TYR A 77 -4.06 12.07 0.07
CA TYR A 77 -4.49 10.69 -0.12
C TYR A 77 -3.73 9.74 0.82
N TRP A 78 -2.40 9.83 0.84
CA TRP A 78 -1.56 8.98 1.69
C TRP A 78 -1.72 9.26 3.18
N ASN A 79 -2.00 10.51 3.60
CA ASN A 79 -2.36 10.79 4.98
C ASN A 79 -3.68 10.12 5.38
N GLY A 80 -4.65 10.06 4.47
CA GLY A 80 -5.89 9.30 4.70
C GLY A 80 -5.66 7.80 4.85
N VAL A 81 -4.81 7.21 4.01
CA VAL A 81 -4.50 5.77 4.01
C VAL A 81 -3.67 5.38 5.25
N PHE A 82 -2.54 6.05 5.48
CA PHE A 82 -1.61 5.70 6.56
C PHE A 82 -2.05 6.22 7.93
N GLY A 83 -2.86 7.27 7.99
CA GLY A 83 -3.54 7.67 9.21
C GLY A 83 -4.78 6.81 9.54
N GLU A 84 -5.14 5.86 8.67
CA GLU A 84 -6.30 4.96 8.81
C GLU A 84 -7.64 5.70 9.03
N LEU A 85 -7.74 6.91 8.48
CA LEU A 85 -8.75 7.91 8.82
C LEU A 85 -10.14 7.64 8.20
N TYR A 86 -10.23 6.67 7.30
CA TYR A 86 -11.46 6.31 6.59
C TYR A 86 -12.00 4.91 6.97
N GLY A 87 -11.46 4.30 8.03
CA GLY A 87 -11.95 3.03 8.58
C GLY A 87 -13.13 3.16 9.53
N SER A 88 -13.30 4.32 10.18
CA SER A 88 -14.40 4.61 11.09
C SER A 88 -14.80 6.09 11.00
N THR A 89 -16.05 6.46 11.33
CA THR A 89 -16.56 7.85 11.28
C THR A 89 -16.47 8.56 9.91
N VAL A 90 -16.80 7.82 8.85
CA VAL A 90 -16.57 8.21 7.45
C VAL A 90 -17.39 9.42 6.98
N GLU A 91 -18.69 9.50 7.32
CA GLU A 91 -19.60 10.50 6.73
C GLU A 91 -19.19 11.96 7.04
N SER A 92 -18.76 12.23 8.27
CA SER A 92 -18.33 13.57 8.68
C SER A 92 -17.00 13.96 8.04
N ARG A 93 -16.07 13.00 7.87
CA ARG A 93 -14.77 13.22 7.23
C ARG A 93 -14.90 13.50 5.74
N ILE A 94 -15.70 12.72 5.01
CA ILE A 94 -15.94 12.94 3.57
C ILE A 94 -16.41 14.39 3.31
N GLY A 95 -17.42 14.83 4.06
CA GLY A 95 -17.94 16.19 3.91
C GLY A 95 -16.93 17.27 4.29
N ARG A 96 -16.10 17.01 5.30
CA ARG A 96 -15.04 17.94 5.73
C ARG A 96 -13.93 18.05 4.69
N ASP A 97 -13.41 16.94 4.18
CA ASP A 97 -12.33 16.94 3.18
C ASP A 97 -12.75 17.66 1.89
N PHE A 98 -14.00 17.46 1.45
CA PHE A 98 -14.51 18.18 0.29
C PHE A 98 -14.49 19.71 0.49
N LEU A 99 -14.71 20.19 1.72
CA LEU A 99 -14.67 21.62 2.05
C LEU A 99 -13.26 22.15 2.29
N GLU A 100 -12.32 21.33 2.77
CA GLU A 100 -10.99 21.77 3.19
C GLU A 100 -9.91 21.58 2.10
N VAL A 101 -9.96 20.49 1.33
CA VAL A 101 -8.89 20.12 0.40
C VAL A 101 -8.82 21.04 -0.83
N PRO A 102 -9.92 21.39 -1.52
CA PRO A 102 -9.82 22.30 -2.68
C PRO A 102 -9.28 23.69 -2.31
N PRO A 103 -9.73 24.36 -1.22
CA PRO A 103 -9.12 25.61 -0.77
C PRO A 103 -7.63 25.48 -0.45
N TRP A 104 -7.22 24.40 0.25
CA TRP A 104 -5.81 24.14 0.55
C TRP A 104 -4.95 24.02 -0.72
N ILE A 105 -5.46 23.34 -1.74
CA ILE A 105 -4.79 23.21 -3.03
C ILE A 105 -4.56 24.59 -3.65
N ARG A 106 -5.55 25.47 -3.56
CA ARG A 106 -5.50 26.88 -4.01
C ARG A 106 -4.71 27.82 -3.08
N GLY A 107 -4.03 27.31 -2.05
CA GLY A 107 -3.15 28.10 -1.17
C GLY A 107 -3.74 28.43 0.20
N GLY A 108 -4.87 27.82 0.58
CA GLY A 108 -5.45 27.93 1.92
C GLY A 108 -4.76 27.07 2.97
N GLU A 109 -5.42 26.96 4.13
CA GLU A 109 -4.95 26.24 5.31
C GLU A 109 -4.84 24.73 5.10
N LEU A 110 -4.01 24.06 5.92
CA LEU A 110 -3.80 22.61 5.84
C LEU A 110 -5.08 21.85 6.23
N PRO A 111 -5.53 20.82 5.48
CA PRO A 111 -6.73 20.07 5.83
C PRO A 111 -6.55 19.29 7.14
N THR A 112 -7.64 19.16 7.88
CA THR A 112 -7.71 18.44 9.16
C THR A 112 -7.19 17.00 9.01
N THR A 113 -7.50 16.32 7.90
CA THR A 113 -6.99 14.96 7.60
C THR A 113 -5.46 14.90 7.58
N ILE A 114 -4.76 15.94 7.13
CA ILE A 114 -3.29 15.97 7.16
C ILE A 114 -2.78 16.38 8.55
N GLN A 115 -3.50 17.24 9.27
CA GLN A 115 -3.13 17.66 10.62
C GLN A 115 -3.25 16.53 11.65
N GLU A 116 -4.34 15.75 11.58
CA GLU A 116 -4.66 14.66 12.51
C GLU A 116 -3.97 13.34 12.16
N SER A 117 -3.56 13.15 10.90
CA SER A 117 -2.88 11.93 10.47
C SER A 117 -1.61 11.73 11.28
N THR A 118 -1.40 10.49 11.72
CA THR A 118 -0.18 10.06 12.40
C THR A 118 0.06 8.60 12.08
N PHE A 119 1.33 8.24 11.93
CA PHE A 119 1.74 6.85 11.70
C PHE A 119 2.74 6.42 12.77
N ARG A 120 2.43 5.32 13.47
CA ARG A 120 3.31 4.76 14.51
C ARG A 120 4.29 3.75 13.89
N PRO A 121 5.61 3.84 14.17
CA PRO A 121 6.60 2.90 13.63
C PRO A 121 6.27 1.42 13.84
N ASP A 122 5.74 1.06 15.01
CA ASP A 122 5.41 -0.32 15.36
C ASP A 122 4.21 -0.88 14.57
N ARG A 123 3.41 -0.02 13.93
CA ARG A 123 2.32 -0.48 13.05
C ARG A 123 2.88 -1.36 11.93
N LEU A 124 4.09 -1.10 11.41
CA LEU A 124 4.72 -1.98 10.42
C LEU A 124 4.98 -3.39 10.95
N LYS A 125 5.17 -3.58 12.26
CA LYS A 125 5.37 -4.92 12.86
C LYS A 125 4.05 -5.65 13.08
N THR A 126 2.95 -4.92 13.25
CA THR A 126 1.62 -5.50 13.52
C THR A 126 0.76 -5.65 12.26
N MET A 127 1.12 -5.02 11.14
CA MET A 127 0.47 -5.24 9.84
C MET A 127 0.81 -6.64 9.29
N ARG A 128 -0.06 -7.61 9.59
CA ARG A 128 0.12 -9.02 9.17
C ARG A 128 -0.81 -9.41 8.03
N MET A 129 -2.05 -8.93 8.08
CA MET A 129 -3.09 -9.34 7.15
C MET A 129 -2.99 -8.62 5.81
N ARG A 130 -3.25 -9.38 4.75
CA ARG A 130 -3.25 -8.89 3.35
C ARG A 130 -4.32 -7.82 3.10
N LEU A 131 -5.34 -7.77 3.95
CA LEU A 131 -6.45 -6.84 3.84
C LEU A 131 -6.11 -5.46 4.44
N SER A 132 -5.15 -5.37 5.36
CA SER A 132 -4.90 -4.15 6.14
C SER A 132 -4.57 -2.92 5.27
N ALA A 133 -4.98 -1.74 5.75
CA ALA A 133 -4.92 -0.47 5.03
C ALA A 133 -3.55 -0.11 4.52
N ALA A 134 -2.63 -0.03 5.46
CA ALA A 134 -1.28 0.38 5.22
C ALA A 134 -0.48 -0.72 4.52
N TYR A 135 -0.94 -1.98 4.51
CA TYR A 135 -0.32 -3.04 3.72
C TYR A 135 -0.49 -2.81 2.22
N LYS A 136 -1.72 -2.55 1.75
CA LYS A 136 -1.98 -2.21 0.34
C LYS A 136 -1.29 -0.90 -0.03
N GLY A 137 -1.28 0.06 0.89
CA GLY A 137 -0.55 1.32 0.74
C GLY A 137 0.96 1.13 0.56
N VAL A 138 1.61 0.32 1.41
CA VAL A 138 3.04 0.01 1.28
C VAL A 138 3.34 -0.66 -0.04
N ASN A 139 2.49 -1.59 -0.50
CA ASN A 139 2.69 -2.25 -1.79
C ASN A 139 2.63 -1.25 -2.96
N ALA A 140 1.62 -0.39 -2.98
CA ALA A 140 1.51 0.67 -3.97
C ALA A 140 2.70 1.64 -3.94
N LEU A 141 3.20 1.99 -2.75
CA LEU A 141 4.40 2.80 -2.60
C LEU A 141 5.67 2.07 -3.08
N LEU A 142 5.81 0.77 -2.86
CA LEU A 142 6.94 -0.01 -3.39
C LEU A 142 6.93 -0.02 -4.92
N MET A 143 5.75 -0.21 -5.52
CA MET A 143 5.60 -0.13 -6.98
C MET A 143 5.93 1.27 -7.52
N SER A 144 5.57 2.34 -6.79
CA SER A 144 5.85 3.71 -7.21
C SER A 144 7.33 4.08 -7.17
N VAL A 145 8.12 3.45 -6.30
CA VAL A 145 9.60 3.59 -6.28
C VAL A 145 10.31 2.58 -7.18
N GLY A 146 9.57 1.86 -8.02
CA GLY A 146 10.12 1.04 -9.09
C GLY A 146 10.42 -0.40 -8.71
N ALA A 147 9.74 -0.97 -7.71
CA ALA A 147 9.82 -2.39 -7.42
C ALA A 147 9.55 -3.26 -8.67
N ILE A 148 10.41 -4.25 -8.90
CA ILE A 148 10.36 -5.17 -10.05
C ILE A 148 10.52 -6.62 -9.61
N ASP A 149 9.89 -7.54 -10.33
CA ASP A 149 10.00 -8.96 -10.02
C ASP A 149 11.45 -9.46 -10.06
N TRP A 150 11.88 -10.17 -9.03
CA TRP A 150 13.30 -10.52 -8.85
C TRP A 150 13.82 -11.46 -9.93
N ARG A 151 12.96 -12.32 -10.48
CA ARG A 151 13.34 -13.29 -11.49
C ARG A 151 13.28 -12.68 -12.89
N SER A 152 12.19 -12.02 -13.24
CA SER A 152 11.97 -11.51 -14.60
C SER A 152 12.50 -10.10 -14.83
N GLY A 153 12.75 -9.33 -13.78
CA GLY A 153 13.06 -7.90 -13.86
C GLY A 153 11.89 -7.05 -14.35
N GLN A 154 10.68 -7.61 -14.47
CA GLN A 154 9.50 -6.89 -14.97
C GLN A 154 8.87 -6.04 -13.87
N LYS A 155 8.39 -4.86 -14.27
CA LYS A 155 7.55 -4.02 -13.41
C LYS A 155 6.17 -4.65 -13.23
N PHE A 156 5.62 -4.51 -12.02
CA PHE A 156 4.34 -5.11 -11.66
C PHE A 156 3.13 -4.45 -12.35
N ASP A 157 3.25 -3.20 -12.83
CA ASP A 157 2.20 -2.53 -13.61
C ASP A 157 1.85 -3.32 -14.89
N HIS A 158 2.86 -3.84 -15.59
CA HIS A 158 2.71 -4.71 -16.74
C HIS A 158 2.19 -6.09 -16.34
N THR A 159 2.70 -6.68 -15.26
CA THR A 159 2.31 -8.02 -14.78
C THR A 159 0.82 -8.10 -14.42
N ILE A 160 0.30 -7.07 -13.71
CA ILE A 160 -1.13 -6.97 -13.35
C ILE A 160 -1.99 -6.83 -14.61
N PHE A 161 -1.52 -6.09 -15.62
CA PHE A 161 -2.22 -5.90 -16.89
C PHE A 161 -2.37 -7.20 -17.71
N PHE A 162 -1.43 -8.13 -17.59
CA PHE A 162 -1.45 -9.42 -18.31
C PHE A 162 -2.09 -10.57 -17.52
N GLY A 163 -2.74 -10.29 -16.38
CA GLY A 163 -3.39 -11.32 -15.58
C GLY A 163 -2.41 -12.29 -14.89
N GLU A 164 -1.12 -11.97 -14.87
CA GLU A 164 -0.16 -12.71 -14.06
C GLU A 164 -0.40 -12.35 -12.58
N ALA A 165 -0.66 -13.36 -11.76
CA ALA A 165 -0.94 -13.15 -10.34
C ALA A 165 0.32 -12.61 -9.64
N VAL A 166 0.31 -11.30 -9.37
CA VAL A 166 1.19 -10.66 -8.38
C VAL A 166 0.53 -10.80 -7.04
N ASP A 167 1.20 -11.51 -6.14
CA ASP A 167 0.79 -11.65 -4.76
C ASP A 167 1.97 -11.28 -3.87
N ILE A 168 1.67 -11.04 -2.60
CA ILE A 168 2.66 -10.58 -1.65
C ILE A 168 3.10 -11.76 -0.81
N HIS A 169 4.41 -11.96 -0.82
CA HIS A 169 5.05 -13.15 -0.27
C HIS A 169 6.13 -12.77 0.73
N HIS A 170 6.48 -13.73 1.58
CA HIS A 170 7.53 -13.55 2.56
C HIS A 170 8.91 -13.53 1.91
N ILE A 171 9.76 -12.59 2.31
CA ILE A 171 11.16 -12.48 1.87
C ILE A 171 12.01 -13.54 2.56
N PHE A 172 11.91 -13.61 3.89
CA PHE A 172 12.32 -14.76 4.68
C PHE A 172 11.13 -15.72 4.80
N PRO A 173 11.14 -16.88 4.11
CA PRO A 173 9.97 -17.73 4.01
C PRO A 173 9.49 -18.24 5.36
N LYS A 174 8.16 -18.34 5.53
CA LYS A 174 7.53 -18.83 6.75
C LYS A 174 8.10 -20.17 7.22
N GLU A 175 8.30 -21.11 6.30
CA GLU A 175 8.87 -22.43 6.64
C GLU A 175 10.29 -22.31 7.20
N TRP A 176 11.13 -21.43 6.64
CA TRP A 176 12.46 -21.16 7.17
C TRP A 176 12.39 -20.51 8.55
N CYS A 177 11.55 -19.48 8.74
CA CYS A 177 11.40 -18.79 10.02
C CYS A 177 10.98 -19.74 11.14
N LEU A 178 10.03 -20.64 10.86
CA LEU A 178 9.59 -21.65 11.84
C LEU A 178 10.71 -22.62 12.21
N LYS A 179 11.59 -22.98 11.27
CA LYS A 179 12.78 -23.81 11.55
C LYS A 179 13.85 -23.09 12.37
N GLN A 180 13.84 -21.75 12.40
CA GLN A 180 14.71 -20.93 13.24
C GLN A 180 14.07 -20.59 14.60
N ASP A 181 12.98 -21.27 14.98
CA ASP A 181 12.22 -21.02 16.22
C ASP A 181 11.68 -19.57 16.35
N LEU A 182 11.51 -18.87 15.22
CA LEU A 182 10.93 -17.53 15.19
C LEU A 182 9.41 -17.62 15.32
N LYS A 183 8.83 -16.73 16.12
CA LYS A 183 7.38 -16.69 16.31
C LYS A 183 6.68 -15.94 15.17
N PRO A 184 5.47 -16.36 14.75
CA PRO A 184 4.67 -15.67 13.73
C PRO A 184 4.54 -14.17 13.96
N GLU A 185 4.44 -13.74 15.22
CA GLU A 185 4.30 -12.34 15.58
C GLU A 185 5.46 -11.45 15.12
N VAL A 186 6.63 -12.06 14.86
CA VAL A 186 7.86 -11.39 14.46
C VAL A 186 8.00 -11.39 12.93
N PHE A 187 7.80 -12.53 12.28
CA PHE A 187 8.09 -12.68 10.84
C PHE A 187 6.90 -12.44 9.93
N ASP A 188 5.65 -12.54 10.39
CA ASP A 188 4.45 -12.37 9.55
C ASP A 188 4.07 -10.89 9.32
N SER A 189 5.01 -9.95 9.47
CA SER A 189 4.75 -8.51 9.30
C SER A 189 5.02 -8.01 7.87
N ILE A 190 4.50 -6.82 7.51
CA ILE A 190 4.74 -6.20 6.19
C ILE A 190 6.23 -5.95 5.92
N ILE A 191 7.04 -5.81 6.97
CA ILE A 191 8.50 -5.65 6.86
C ILE A 191 9.14 -6.86 6.18
N ASN A 192 8.62 -8.07 6.39
CA ASN A 192 9.12 -9.30 5.77
C ASN A 192 8.32 -9.69 4.51
N LYS A 193 7.52 -8.79 3.94
CA LYS A 193 6.65 -9.09 2.80
C LYS A 193 6.90 -8.18 1.62
N THR A 194 6.71 -8.68 0.40
CA THR A 194 6.95 -7.90 -0.81
C THR A 194 6.15 -8.46 -2.01
N PRO A 195 5.71 -7.64 -2.96
CA PRO A 195 5.10 -8.14 -4.19
C PRO A 195 6.10 -8.99 -4.97
N LEU A 196 5.67 -10.15 -5.44
CA LEU A 196 6.44 -11.04 -6.31
C LEU A 196 5.50 -11.71 -7.31
N ALA A 197 6.02 -12.04 -8.50
CA ALA A 197 5.28 -12.89 -9.42
C ALA A 197 5.18 -14.32 -8.87
N TYR A 198 4.08 -15.01 -9.17
CA TYR A 198 3.87 -16.41 -8.77
C TYR A 198 5.06 -17.33 -9.09
N ARG A 199 5.67 -17.18 -10.28
CA ARG A 199 6.83 -17.99 -10.69
C ARG A 199 8.07 -17.72 -9.83
N THR A 200 8.28 -16.48 -9.41
CA THR A 200 9.39 -16.08 -8.50
C THR A 200 9.18 -16.66 -7.12
N ASN A 201 7.95 -16.58 -6.60
CA ASN A 201 7.60 -17.19 -5.31
C ASN A 201 7.82 -18.72 -5.31
N ARG A 202 7.54 -19.41 -6.44
CA ARG A 202 7.85 -20.84 -6.58
C ARG A 202 9.35 -21.17 -6.50
N ILE A 203 10.23 -20.26 -6.94
CA ILE A 203 11.68 -20.46 -6.84
C ILE A 203 12.15 -20.29 -5.39
N ILE A 204 11.61 -19.28 -4.70
CA ILE A 204 11.89 -18.99 -3.28
C ILE A 204 11.49 -20.18 -2.39
N GLY A 205 10.25 -20.67 -2.55
CA GLY A 205 9.74 -21.79 -1.77
C GLY A 205 9.87 -21.55 -0.26
N GLY A 206 10.30 -22.58 0.48
CA GLY A 206 10.55 -22.53 1.93
C GLY A 206 12.03 -22.39 2.32
N ALA A 207 12.91 -22.05 1.38
CA ALA A 207 14.36 -22.03 1.58
C ALA A 207 14.85 -20.74 2.29
N ALA A 208 16.06 -20.79 2.84
CA ALA A 208 16.75 -19.61 3.33
C ALA A 208 16.98 -18.60 2.18
N PRO A 209 16.97 -17.28 2.45
CA PRO A 209 17.35 -16.28 1.45
C PRO A 209 18.67 -16.52 0.75
N SER A 210 19.74 -16.82 1.48
CA SER A 210 21.03 -17.17 0.90
C SER A 210 20.92 -18.29 -0.15
N ALA A 211 20.12 -19.32 0.15
CA ALA A 211 19.95 -20.49 -0.70
C ALA A 211 19.11 -20.21 -1.95
N TYR A 212 17.98 -19.49 -1.85
CA TYR A 212 17.19 -19.19 -3.04
C TYR A 212 17.86 -18.14 -3.94
N LEU A 213 18.64 -17.21 -3.36
CA LEU A 213 19.41 -16.24 -4.14
C LEU A 213 20.51 -16.93 -4.94
N ALA A 214 21.28 -17.81 -4.30
CA ALA A 214 22.29 -18.62 -4.98
C ALA A 214 21.69 -19.46 -6.12
N LYS A 215 20.47 -19.97 -5.94
CA LYS A 215 19.75 -20.71 -6.97
C LYS A 215 19.34 -19.82 -8.16
N MET A 216 18.88 -18.59 -7.90
CA MET A 216 18.57 -17.63 -8.97
C MET A 216 19.83 -17.20 -9.74
N GLU A 217 20.94 -17.02 -9.04
CA GLU A 217 22.23 -16.65 -9.62
C GLU A 217 22.83 -17.78 -10.46
N ALA A 218 22.75 -19.04 -9.99
CA ALA A 218 23.22 -20.19 -10.74
C ALA A 218 22.32 -20.54 -11.94
N GLY A 219 21.02 -20.23 -11.85
CA GLY A 219 20.02 -20.65 -12.81
C GLY A 219 19.76 -22.16 -12.79
N GLY A 220 19.01 -22.64 -13.80
CA GLY A 220 18.67 -24.04 -14.00
C GLY A 220 18.04 -24.28 -15.36
N ALA A 221 17.55 -25.50 -15.61
CA ALA A 221 17.02 -25.91 -16.92
C ALA A 221 15.86 -25.02 -17.42
N GLU A 222 15.02 -24.52 -16.50
CA GLU A 222 13.82 -23.72 -16.83
C GLU A 222 13.99 -22.21 -16.53
N SER A 223 15.13 -21.77 -16.01
CA SER A 223 15.38 -20.34 -15.75
C SER A 223 16.88 -20.04 -15.85
N PRO A 224 17.30 -19.15 -16.76
CA PRO A 224 18.70 -18.81 -16.92
C PRO A 224 19.26 -18.16 -15.64
N ALA A 225 20.59 -18.23 -15.51
CA ALA A 225 21.33 -17.55 -14.46
C ALA A 225 21.06 -16.03 -14.51
N ILE A 226 20.92 -15.42 -13.33
CA ILE A 226 20.82 -13.98 -13.15
C ILE A 226 22.15 -13.47 -12.59
N ASP A 227 22.75 -12.47 -13.22
CA ASP A 227 23.96 -11.86 -12.68
C ASP A 227 23.72 -11.28 -11.27
N GLN A 228 24.68 -11.46 -10.37
CA GLN A 228 24.57 -11.04 -8.97
C GLN A 228 24.24 -9.55 -8.83
N ALA A 229 24.89 -8.68 -9.62
CA ALA A 229 24.66 -7.24 -9.54
C ALA A 229 23.27 -6.85 -10.07
N VAL A 230 22.77 -7.61 -11.06
CA VAL A 230 21.40 -7.45 -11.57
C VAL A 230 20.38 -7.85 -10.50
N LEU A 231 20.53 -9.03 -9.88
CA LEU A 231 19.64 -9.49 -8.82
C LEU A 231 19.66 -8.53 -7.62
N ASP A 232 20.83 -8.01 -7.26
CA ASP A 232 20.95 -6.98 -6.23
C ASP A 232 20.17 -5.71 -6.54
N SER A 233 20.19 -5.27 -7.81
CA SER A 233 19.39 -4.12 -8.23
C SER A 233 17.89 -4.38 -8.10
N HIS A 234 17.45 -5.61 -8.39
CA HIS A 234 16.07 -6.02 -8.21
C HIS A 234 15.70 -5.98 -6.73
N LEU A 235 16.50 -6.57 -5.84
CA LEU A 235 16.26 -6.53 -4.40
C LEU A 235 16.20 -5.09 -3.85
N ARG A 236 17.14 -4.23 -4.25
CA ARG A 236 17.16 -2.82 -3.82
C ARG A 236 15.93 -2.04 -4.27
N SER A 237 15.31 -2.39 -5.40
CA SER A 237 14.04 -1.78 -5.83
C SER A 237 12.89 -2.02 -4.84
N HIS A 238 12.98 -3.04 -3.99
CA HIS A 238 12.04 -3.34 -2.92
C HIS A 238 12.47 -2.82 -1.54
N LEU A 239 13.47 -1.93 -1.51
CA LEU A 239 14.09 -1.40 -0.29
C LEU A 239 14.72 -2.49 0.59
N ILE A 240 15.40 -3.44 -0.04
CA ILE A 240 16.09 -4.56 0.62
C ILE A 240 17.59 -4.39 0.44
N GLU A 241 18.36 -4.54 1.53
CA GLU A 241 19.82 -4.64 1.47
C GLU A 241 20.24 -6.10 1.15
N PRO A 242 20.82 -6.39 -0.03
CA PRO A 242 21.08 -7.76 -0.46
C PRO A 242 22.00 -8.56 0.47
N ASP A 243 22.99 -7.90 1.08
CA ASP A 243 23.94 -8.56 1.97
C ASP A 243 23.27 -9.16 3.21
N LEU A 244 22.17 -8.55 3.69
CA LEU A 244 21.41 -9.07 4.82
C LEU A 244 20.65 -10.36 4.46
N LEU A 245 20.19 -10.50 3.21
CA LEU A 245 19.59 -11.73 2.72
C LEU A 245 20.65 -12.81 2.51
N ARG A 246 21.80 -12.47 1.92
CA ARG A 246 22.88 -13.45 1.69
C ARG A 246 23.48 -13.99 2.98
N ALA A 247 23.45 -13.21 4.05
CA ALA A 247 23.87 -13.64 5.38
C ALA A 247 22.75 -14.30 6.21
N ASP A 248 21.53 -14.45 5.65
CA ASP A 248 20.32 -14.86 6.37
C ASP A 248 20.08 -14.07 7.68
N ALA A 249 20.51 -12.80 7.70
CA ALA A 249 20.55 -11.95 8.88
C ALA A 249 19.17 -11.33 9.17
N PHE A 250 18.22 -12.17 9.58
CA PHE A 250 16.80 -11.83 9.74
C PHE A 250 16.57 -10.57 10.60
N GLU A 251 17.16 -10.49 11.80
CA GLU A 251 16.94 -9.37 12.72
C GLU A 251 17.46 -8.05 12.15
N LEU A 252 18.63 -8.07 11.52
CA LEU A 252 19.21 -6.89 10.88
C LEU A 252 18.40 -6.47 9.66
N PHE A 253 17.94 -7.43 8.86
CA PHE A 253 17.03 -7.18 7.74
C PHE A 253 15.75 -6.50 8.20
N MET A 254 15.12 -6.99 9.27
CA MET A 254 13.88 -6.42 9.80
C MET A 254 14.08 -4.96 10.25
N GLN A 255 15.21 -4.65 10.90
CA GLN A 255 15.51 -3.28 11.36
C GLN A 255 15.80 -2.32 10.20
N ASP A 256 16.67 -2.72 9.27
CA ASP A 256 17.03 -1.92 8.09
C ASP A 256 15.79 -1.66 7.22
N ARG A 257 15.03 -2.71 6.89
CA ARG A 257 13.86 -2.58 6.04
C ARG A 257 12.74 -1.79 6.71
N GLN A 258 12.53 -1.95 8.02
CA GLN A 258 11.59 -1.09 8.76
C GLN A 258 11.97 0.39 8.59
N THR A 259 13.24 0.74 8.75
CA THR A 259 13.72 2.12 8.59
C THR A 259 13.47 2.67 7.19
N ARG A 260 13.75 1.86 6.15
CA ARG A 260 13.53 2.25 4.75
C ARG A 260 12.04 2.41 4.42
N LEU A 261 11.19 1.49 4.88
CA LEU A 261 9.73 1.57 4.70
C LEU A 261 9.13 2.77 5.43
N LEU A 262 9.61 3.11 6.63
CA LEU A 262 9.17 4.32 7.32
C LEU A 262 9.51 5.57 6.52
N ARG A 263 10.73 5.66 5.99
CA ARG A 263 11.13 6.79 5.13
C ARG A 263 10.24 6.91 3.90
N LEU A 264 9.91 5.79 3.26
CA LEU A 264 8.99 5.75 2.12
C LEU A 264 7.60 6.33 2.48
N ILE A 265 7.09 6.02 3.68
CA ILE A 265 5.83 6.57 4.18
C ILE A 265 5.97 8.07 4.52
N GLU A 266 7.08 8.49 5.13
CA GLU A 266 7.37 9.91 5.42
C GLU A 266 7.36 10.74 4.13
N ASP A 267 8.03 10.25 3.08
CA ASP A 267 8.11 10.92 1.77
C ASP A 267 6.72 11.02 1.12
N ALA A 268 5.90 9.97 1.19
CA ALA A 268 4.55 9.95 0.62
C ALA A 268 3.54 10.85 1.37
N THR A 269 3.63 10.89 2.69
CA THR A 269 2.70 11.65 3.56
C THR A 269 3.17 13.08 3.82
N GLY A 270 4.46 13.37 3.58
CA GLY A 270 5.09 14.62 3.98
C GLY A 270 5.01 14.86 5.49
N GLN A 271 4.92 13.79 6.30
CA GLN A 271 4.95 13.84 7.76
C GLN A 271 6.25 13.25 8.27
N LYS A 272 6.78 13.81 9.35
CA LYS A 272 7.89 13.19 10.09
C LYS A 272 7.31 12.19 11.09
N ILE A 273 7.70 10.93 10.96
CA ILE A 273 7.29 9.88 11.88
C ILE A 273 8.17 9.98 13.13
N ARG A 274 7.54 10.16 14.30
CA ARG A 274 8.25 10.16 15.58
C ARG A 274 8.76 8.76 15.88
N ARG A 275 10.08 8.64 15.96
CA ARG A 275 10.79 7.42 16.36
C ARG A 275 11.07 7.55 17.85
N ASP A 276 10.05 7.43 18.68
CA ASP A 276 10.25 7.48 20.13
C ASP A 276 11.04 6.24 20.55
N THR A 277 12.32 6.43 20.90
CA THR A 277 13.14 5.44 21.60
C THR A 277 12.71 5.43 23.06
N GLU A 278 11.64 4.72 23.40
CA GLU A 278 11.42 4.28 24.78
C GLU A 278 10.34 3.19 24.85
N SER A 279 10.69 2.13 25.56
CA SER A 279 9.89 0.93 25.84
C SER A 279 8.59 1.27 26.56
N GLY A 280 7.56 1.66 25.82
CA GLY A 280 6.19 1.81 26.32
C GLY A 280 5.37 0.56 26.01
N VAL A 281 4.94 -0.15 27.05
CA VAL A 281 4.05 -1.33 26.99
C VAL A 281 2.94 -1.11 25.96
N GLY A 282 2.91 -1.99 24.96
CA GLY A 282 1.92 -1.96 23.88
C GLY A 282 0.51 -2.17 24.44
N VAL A 283 -0.27 -1.10 24.51
CA VAL A 283 -1.72 -1.16 24.64
C VAL A 283 -2.30 -0.44 23.43
N GLY A 284 -2.98 -1.24 22.61
CA GLY A 284 -3.47 -0.90 21.28
C GLY A 284 -3.49 -2.13 20.39
N ALA A 285 -3.96 -3.26 20.94
CA ALA A 285 -4.38 -4.38 20.11
C ALA A 285 -5.72 -3.98 19.49
N ASP A 286 -5.66 -3.22 18.40
CA ASP A 286 -6.72 -3.29 17.40
C ASP A 286 -6.56 -4.67 16.76
N ALA A 287 -7.09 -5.69 17.46
CA ALA A 287 -7.26 -7.00 16.88
C ALA A 287 -8.22 -6.80 15.70
N GLU A 288 -7.70 -6.96 14.47
CA GLU A 288 -8.54 -7.14 13.31
C GLU A 288 -9.46 -8.33 13.62
N THR A 289 -10.75 -8.04 13.87
CA THR A 289 -11.73 -9.02 14.36
C THR A 289 -12.10 -10.01 13.28
N ASP A 290 -12.38 -11.25 13.71
CA ASP A 290 -12.70 -12.41 12.88
C ASP A 290 -13.84 -12.23 11.86
N ASP A 291 -14.65 -11.17 11.88
CA ASP A 291 -15.67 -10.93 10.83
C ASP A 291 -15.06 -10.64 9.45
N GLU A 292 -13.83 -10.13 9.35
CA GLU A 292 -13.11 -10.01 8.06
C GLU A 292 -12.67 -11.40 7.50
N THR A 293 -12.78 -12.47 8.29
CA THR A 293 -12.33 -13.83 7.89
C THR A 293 -13.34 -14.56 7.00
N MET A 294 -14.64 -14.32 7.16
CA MET A 294 -15.68 -15.07 6.41
C MET A 294 -15.81 -14.65 4.94
N GLU A 295 -15.54 -13.39 4.60
CA GLU A 295 -15.55 -12.97 3.19
C GLU A 295 -14.33 -13.51 2.40
N SER A 296 -13.30 -13.99 3.11
CA SER A 296 -12.02 -14.36 2.51
C SER A 296 -11.96 -15.77 1.90
N GLU A 297 -12.85 -16.69 2.30
CA GLU A 297 -12.91 -18.05 1.71
C GLU A 297 -13.72 -18.12 0.42
N LEU A 298 -14.55 -17.11 0.13
CA LEU A 298 -15.52 -17.12 -0.98
C LEU A 298 -14.99 -16.57 -2.32
N THR A 299 -13.74 -16.10 -2.41
CA THR A 299 -13.23 -15.43 -3.63
C THR A 299 -12.15 -16.19 -4.40
N MET A 300 -11.92 -17.47 -4.09
CA MET A 300 -11.09 -18.34 -4.92
C MET A 300 -11.93 -19.42 -5.61
N GLU A 301 -12.63 -19.04 -6.68
CA GLU A 301 -12.73 -19.92 -7.84
C GLU A 301 -11.91 -19.28 -8.97
N PRO A 302 -10.88 -19.96 -9.49
CA PRO A 302 -10.26 -19.51 -10.73
C PRO A 302 -11.33 -19.58 -11.83
N ALA A 303 -11.48 -18.51 -12.60
CA ALA A 303 -12.21 -18.59 -13.85
C ALA A 303 -11.51 -19.63 -14.74
N GLU A 304 -12.23 -20.69 -15.10
CA GLU A 304 -11.83 -21.70 -16.09
C GLU A 304 -11.57 -21.09 -17.46
#